data_AF-A0A191ZGD1-F1
#
_entry.id   AF-A0A191ZGD1-F1
#
_cell.length_a   1.000
_cell.length_b   1.000
_cell.length_c   1.000
_cell.angle_alpha   90.00
_cell.angle_beta   90.00
_cell.angle_gamma   90.00
#
_symmetry.space_group_name_H-M   'P 1'
#
loop_
_entity.id
_entity.type
_entity.pdbx_description
1 polymer ?
#
loop_
_entity_poly.entity_id
_entity_poly.type
_entity_poly.pdbx_seq_one_letter_code
_entity_poly.pdbx_strand_id
1 'polypeptide(L)'
;MITTSLNTLPLSTHRRQYFPPDEQRQPCRVWVDEQGHILDCCANTQIIFGYDRDALKGRHIAVLIPSLGHVSLLDGGAVNPRLAYRCRCAVPFQVVDYDGRKSRCHLFMNRVTLPNGPALALICVPLLY
;
A
#
# COMPACT_ATOMS: atom_id res chain seq x y z
N MET A 1 -27.72 -48.81 9.68
CA MET A 1 -26.36 -48.84 10.24
C MET A 1 -25.73 -47.46 10.04
N ILE A 2 -25.34 -46.80 11.14
CA ILE A 2 -24.26 -45.77 11.35
C ILE A 2 -24.20 -44.58 10.35
N THR A 3 -24.58 -43.32 10.68
CA THR A 3 -24.09 -42.32 11.68
C THR A 3 -22.76 -41.62 11.34
N THR A 4 -22.74 -40.28 11.55
CA THR A 4 -21.64 -39.28 11.66
C THR A 4 -21.49 -38.39 10.40
N SER A 5 -21.99 -37.15 10.30
CA SER A 5 -21.97 -35.92 11.14
C SER A 5 -20.71 -35.05 10.96
N LEU A 6 -20.94 -33.72 11.02
CA LEU A 6 -20.01 -32.57 11.14
C LEU A 6 -19.38 -32.04 9.84
N ASN A 7 -19.21 -30.74 9.60
CA ASN A 7 -19.77 -29.49 10.08
C ASN A 7 -19.19 -28.39 9.15
N THR A 8 -19.96 -27.34 8.91
CA THR A 8 -19.55 -25.93 8.68
C THR A 8 -18.06 -25.57 8.58
N LEU A 9 -17.68 -24.82 7.54
CA LEU A 9 -17.04 -23.48 7.59
C LEU A 9 -16.82 -22.95 6.14
N PRO A 10 -17.16 -21.70 5.79
CA PRO A 10 -16.68 -21.09 4.55
C PRO A 10 -15.19 -20.78 4.73
N LEU A 11 -14.33 -21.54 4.06
CA LEU A 11 -12.91 -21.22 3.96
C LEU A 11 -12.77 -19.95 3.12
N SER A 12 -12.73 -18.79 3.78
CA SER A 12 -12.17 -17.53 3.25
C SER A 12 -10.69 -17.75 2.96
N THR A 13 -10.44 -18.48 1.88
CA THR A 13 -9.10 -18.81 1.39
C THR A 13 -8.69 -17.62 0.55
N HIS A 14 -8.05 -16.63 1.18
CA HIS A 14 -7.24 -15.64 0.47
C HIS A 14 -6.15 -16.42 -0.29
N ARG A 15 -6.48 -16.93 -1.49
CA ARG A 15 -5.50 -17.44 -2.44
C ARG A 15 -4.56 -16.28 -2.68
N ARG A 16 -3.29 -16.43 -2.29
CA ARG A 16 -2.22 -15.66 -2.92
C ARG A 16 -2.35 -15.93 -4.41
N GLN A 17 -2.93 -14.99 -5.14
CA GLN A 17 -2.95 -15.05 -6.59
C GLN A 17 -1.48 -15.11 -7.02
N TYR A 18 -1.12 -16.16 -7.74
CA TYR A 18 0.19 -16.28 -8.34
C TYR A 18 0.23 -15.29 -9.49
N PHE A 19 0.91 -14.17 -9.28
CA PHE A 19 1.12 -13.17 -10.33
C PHE A 19 2.40 -13.50 -11.08
N PRO A 20 2.35 -13.59 -12.42
CA PRO A 20 3.54 -13.85 -13.22
C PRO A 20 4.63 -12.81 -12.95
N PRO A 21 5.92 -13.17 -13.07
CA PRO A 21 7.04 -12.30 -12.68
C PRO A 21 7.07 -10.95 -13.42
N ASP A 22 6.50 -10.86 -14.63
CA ASP A 22 6.39 -9.59 -15.35
C ASP A 22 5.34 -8.62 -14.79
N GLU A 23 4.32 -9.13 -14.09
CA GLU A 23 3.29 -8.31 -13.43
C GLU A 23 3.75 -7.79 -12.06
N GLN A 24 4.69 -8.52 -11.42
CA GLN A 24 5.38 -8.10 -10.19
C GLN A 24 6.34 -6.92 -10.40
N ARG A 25 6.67 -6.58 -11.65
CA ARG A 25 7.52 -5.43 -11.99
C ARG A 25 6.79 -4.09 -11.97
N GLN A 26 5.46 -4.08 -11.99
CA GLN A 26 4.73 -2.83 -12.02
C GLN A 26 4.66 -2.19 -10.63
N PRO A 27 4.98 -0.89 -10.50
CA PRO A 27 4.85 -0.20 -9.24
C PRO A 27 3.38 -0.17 -8.81
N CYS A 28 3.13 -0.29 -7.52
CA CYS A 28 1.79 0.00 -7.01
C CYS A 28 1.62 1.49 -6.76
N ARG A 29 0.41 1.97 -6.96
CA ARG A 29 0.00 3.35 -6.72
C ARG A 29 -1.10 3.37 -5.67
N VAL A 30 -0.92 4.22 -4.67
CA VAL A 30 -1.86 4.44 -3.58
C VAL A 30 -2.16 5.92 -3.52
N TRP A 31 -3.43 6.28 -3.53
CA TRP A 31 -3.88 7.66 -3.36
C TRP A 31 -4.27 7.89 -1.91
N VAL A 32 -3.78 8.97 -1.34
CA VAL A 32 -4.07 9.37 0.04
C VAL A 32 -4.55 10.81 0.10
N ASP A 33 -5.34 11.13 1.13
CA ASP A 33 -5.67 12.51 1.47
C ASP A 33 -4.48 13.25 2.09
N GLU A 34 -4.69 14.51 2.46
CA GLU A 34 -3.66 15.36 3.05
C GLU A 34 -3.22 14.89 4.45
N GLN A 35 -4.07 14.13 5.14
CA GLN A 35 -3.83 13.52 6.44
C GLN A 35 -3.18 12.13 6.34
N GLY A 36 -3.00 11.60 5.12
CA GLY A 36 -2.40 10.29 4.88
C GLY A 36 -3.37 9.11 4.94
N HIS A 37 -4.69 9.33 4.95
CA HIS A 37 -5.66 8.24 4.80
C HIS A 37 -5.79 7.82 3.35
N ILE A 38 -5.81 6.52 3.12
CA ILE A 38 -5.92 5.92 1.79
C ILE A 38 -7.32 6.18 1.23
N LEU A 39 -7.36 6.95 0.15
CA LEU A 39 -8.57 7.18 -0.64
C LEU A 39 -8.83 6.01 -1.59
N ASP A 40 -7.75 5.52 -2.21
CA ASP A 40 -7.83 4.47 -3.20
C ASP A 40 -6.47 3.81 -3.49
N CYS A 41 -6.45 2.66 -4.16
CA CYS A 41 -5.21 2.01 -4.59
C CYS A 41 -5.39 1.18 -5.87
N CYS A 42 -4.28 0.93 -6.58
CA CYS A 42 -4.30 0.08 -7.78
C CYS A 42 -4.34 -1.42 -7.43
N ALA A 43 -4.64 -2.26 -8.43
CA ALA A 43 -4.69 -3.72 -8.28
C ALA A 43 -3.36 -4.33 -7.79
N ASN A 44 -2.22 -3.78 -8.23
CA ASN A 44 -0.89 -4.23 -7.79
C ASN A 44 -0.64 -4.12 -6.28
N THR A 45 -1.47 -3.35 -5.56
CA THR A 45 -1.39 -3.25 -4.09
C THR A 45 -1.62 -4.60 -3.42
N GLN A 46 -2.53 -5.43 -3.97
CA GLN A 46 -2.78 -6.77 -3.46
C GLN A 46 -1.61 -7.71 -3.72
N ILE A 47 -0.89 -7.51 -4.83
CA ILE A 47 0.32 -8.27 -5.18
C ILE A 47 1.46 -7.92 -4.23
N ILE A 48 1.71 -6.63 -4.04
CA ILE A 48 2.90 -6.12 -3.34
C ILE A 48 2.72 -6.20 -1.82
N PHE A 49 1.51 -5.93 -1.32
CA PHE A 49 1.24 -5.86 0.12
C PHE A 49 0.23 -6.89 0.63
N GLY A 50 -0.41 -7.68 -0.24
CA GLY A 50 -1.39 -8.69 0.19
C GLY A 50 -2.74 -8.13 0.63
N TYR A 51 -2.94 -6.82 0.61
CA TYR A 51 -4.20 -6.19 0.99
C TYR A 51 -5.16 -6.08 -0.19
N ASP A 52 -6.43 -6.42 0.07
CA ASP A 52 -7.51 -6.03 -0.83
C ASP A 52 -7.72 -4.50 -0.83
N ARG A 53 -8.16 -3.96 -1.96
CA ARG A 53 -8.40 -2.52 -2.14
C ARG A 53 -9.36 -1.97 -1.11
N ASP A 54 -10.47 -2.67 -0.85
CA ASP A 54 -11.47 -2.19 0.10
C ASP A 54 -11.02 -2.34 1.56
N ALA A 55 -10.06 -3.23 1.84
CA ALA A 55 -9.47 -3.36 3.16
C ALA A 55 -8.57 -2.16 3.52
N LEU A 56 -8.02 -1.45 2.52
CA LEU A 56 -7.12 -0.31 2.73
C LEU A 56 -7.83 1.04 2.77
N LYS A 57 -8.97 1.20 2.09
CA LYS A 57 -9.69 2.47 2.06
C LYS A 57 -9.99 2.97 3.47
N GLY A 58 -9.72 4.26 3.70
CA GLY A 58 -9.87 4.94 4.99
C GLY A 58 -8.78 4.64 6.02
N ARG A 59 -7.91 3.65 5.80
CA ARG A 59 -6.77 3.40 6.71
C ARG A 59 -5.66 4.39 6.46
N HIS A 60 -4.90 4.70 7.51
CA HIS A 60 -3.70 5.52 7.37
C HIS A 60 -2.60 4.75 6.62
N ILE A 61 -1.86 5.43 5.74
CA ILE A 61 -0.78 4.87 4.92
C ILE A 61 0.33 4.19 5.73
N ALA A 62 0.46 4.54 7.00
CA ALA A 62 1.42 3.93 7.92
C ALA A 62 1.23 2.42 8.11
N VAL A 63 0.05 1.86 7.78
CA VAL A 63 -0.15 0.41 7.75
C VAL A 63 0.75 -0.27 6.72
N LEU A 64 1.00 0.40 5.57
CA LEU A 64 1.88 -0.08 4.52
C LEU A 64 3.32 0.42 4.72
N ILE A 65 3.48 1.67 5.16
CA ILE A 65 4.78 2.35 5.29
C ILE A 65 4.92 2.95 6.69
N PRO A 66 5.34 2.17 7.71
CA PRO A 66 5.31 2.61 9.11
C PRO A 66 6.07 3.90 9.40
N SER A 67 7.14 4.19 8.65
CA SER A 67 7.90 5.44 8.81
C SER A 67 7.11 6.71 8.48
N LEU A 68 5.94 6.60 7.85
CA LEU A 68 5.06 7.73 7.56
C LEU A 68 4.04 7.99 8.68
N GLY A 69 3.95 7.15 9.71
CA GLY A 69 2.95 7.29 10.78
C GLY A 69 3.09 8.55 11.64
N HIS A 70 4.28 9.13 11.71
CA HIS A 70 4.56 10.34 12.49
C HIS A 70 5.14 11.47 11.62
N VAL A 71 5.05 11.34 10.30
CA VAL A 71 5.60 12.32 9.34
C VAL A 71 4.44 12.97 8.62
N SER A 72 4.34 14.29 8.76
CA SER A 72 3.39 15.05 7.93
C SER A 72 3.78 14.91 6.47
N LEU A 73 2.87 14.40 5.63
CA LEU A 73 3.11 14.21 4.20
C LEU A 73 3.18 15.56 3.46
N LEU A 74 2.43 16.54 3.96
CA LEU A 74 2.41 17.91 3.46
C LEU A 74 2.93 18.89 4.51
N ASP A 75 3.53 19.97 4.03
CA ASP A 75 3.93 21.14 4.80
C ASP A 75 3.61 22.41 3.98
N GLY A 76 2.76 23.28 4.52
CA GLY A 76 2.28 24.47 3.80
C GLY A 76 1.59 24.15 2.45
N GLY A 77 0.98 22.98 2.33
CA GLY A 77 0.38 22.49 1.08
C GLY A 77 1.38 21.94 0.05
N ALA A 78 2.70 22.02 0.27
CA ALA A 78 3.67 21.30 -0.55
C ALA A 78 3.96 19.92 0.06
N VAL A 79 4.50 18.98 -0.72
CA VAL A 79 5.04 17.74 -0.16
C VAL A 79 6.15 18.10 0.83
N ASN A 80 6.13 17.50 2.02
CA ASN A 80 7.10 17.79 3.07
C ASN A 80 8.54 17.73 2.51
N PRO A 81 9.35 18.81 2.61
CA PRO A 81 10.65 18.88 1.95
C PRO A 81 11.61 17.76 2.34
N ARG A 82 11.58 17.32 3.61
CA ARG A 82 12.42 16.20 4.08
C ARG A 82 12.01 14.90 3.42
N LEU A 83 10.70 14.69 3.29
CA LEU A 83 10.15 13.51 2.66
C LEU A 83 10.39 13.52 1.14
N ALA A 84 10.16 14.68 0.49
CA ALA A 84 10.47 14.90 -0.93
C ALA A 84 11.95 14.64 -1.25
N TYR A 85 12.86 15.10 -0.39
CA TYR A 85 14.29 14.81 -0.50
C TYR A 85 14.58 13.30 -0.44
N ARG A 86 14.02 12.58 0.53
CA ARG A 86 14.20 11.13 0.65
C ARG A 86 13.70 10.37 -0.59
N CYS A 87 12.56 10.77 -1.13
CA CYS A 87 12.02 10.22 -2.37
C CYS A 87 12.91 10.52 -3.57
N ARG A 88 13.40 11.76 -3.70
CA ARG A 88 14.26 12.20 -4.81
C ARG A 88 15.62 11.51 -4.80
N CYS A 89 16.18 11.24 -3.63
CA CYS A 89 17.43 10.50 -3.47
C CYS A 89 17.23 8.97 -3.55
N ALA A 90 16.02 8.50 -3.86
CA ALA A 90 15.68 7.08 -3.88
C ALA A 90 16.11 6.37 -2.58
N VAL A 91 15.99 7.03 -1.43
CA VAL A 91 16.27 6.36 -0.14
C VAL A 91 15.18 5.30 0.07
N PRO A 92 15.54 4.02 0.27
CA PRO A 92 14.54 2.98 0.45
C PRO A 92 13.73 3.19 1.72
N PHE A 93 12.42 2.96 1.60
CA PHE A 93 11.49 2.92 2.70
C PHE A 93 11.20 1.47 3.08
N GLN A 94 11.08 1.21 4.38
CA GLN A 94 10.58 -0.08 4.84
C GLN A 94 9.07 -0.09 4.67
N VAL A 95 8.57 -1.16 4.06
CA VAL A 95 7.15 -1.43 3.91
C VAL A 95 6.77 -2.72 4.60
N VAL A 96 5.50 -2.83 4.97
CA VAL A 96 4.93 -3.99 5.67
C VAL A 96 3.73 -4.49 4.89
N ASP A 97 3.70 -5.79 4.62
CA ASP A 97 2.56 -6.45 3.98
C ASP A 97 1.49 -6.88 5.01
N TYR A 98 0.40 -7.49 4.53
CA TYR A 98 -0.70 -7.98 5.36
C TYR A 98 -0.25 -9.01 6.40
N ASP A 99 0.71 -9.86 6.05
CA ASP A 99 1.27 -10.90 6.93
C ASP A 99 2.31 -10.33 7.92
N GLY A 100 2.58 -9.02 7.90
CA GLY A 100 3.56 -8.35 8.74
C GLY A 100 5.01 -8.50 8.25
N ARG A 101 5.23 -9.03 7.04
CA ARG A 101 6.57 -9.18 6.46
C ARG A 101 7.09 -7.82 6.04
N LYS A 102 8.36 -7.59 6.34
CA LYS A 102 9.06 -6.35 6.03
C LYS A 102 9.80 -6.48 4.72
N SER A 103 9.56 -5.55 3.81
CA SER A 103 10.27 -5.41 2.54
C SER A 103 10.76 -3.98 2.38
N ARG A 104 11.54 -3.71 1.34
CA ARG A 104 12.00 -2.35 1.01
C ARG A 104 11.43 -1.91 -0.34
N CYS A 105 11.09 -0.64 -0.46
CA CYS A 105 10.68 -0.04 -1.73
C CYS A 105 11.29 1.36 -1.91
N HIS A 106 11.46 1.79 -3.15
CA HIS A 106 11.57 3.21 -3.43
C HIS A 106 10.17 3.81 -3.43
N LEU A 107 10.04 4.98 -2.80
CA LEU A 107 8.80 5.71 -2.73
C LEU A 107 8.93 6.99 -3.53
N PHE A 108 7.96 7.25 -4.39
CA PHE A 108 7.79 8.53 -5.07
C PHE A 108 6.41 9.10 -4.72
N MET A 109 6.29 10.42 -4.70
CA MET A 109 5.03 11.10 -4.39
C MET A 109 4.82 12.26 -5.32
N ASN A 110 3.59 12.36 -5.81
CA ASN A 110 3.12 13.50 -6.59
C ASN A 110 1.80 13.99 -6.01
N ARG A 111 1.59 15.31 -6.00
CA ARG A 111 0.24 15.86 -5.81
C ARG A 111 -0.56 15.63 -7.07
N VAL A 112 -1.81 15.23 -6.89
CA VAL A 112 -2.79 15.01 -7.96
C VAL A 112 -4.14 15.58 -7.52
N THR A 113 -4.99 15.91 -8.48
CA THR A 113 -6.38 16.29 -8.19
C THR A 113 -7.28 15.15 -8.63
N LEU A 114 -7.94 14.51 -7.67
CA LEU A 114 -8.98 13.52 -7.93
C LEU A 114 -10.35 14.22 -8.04
N PRO A 115 -11.39 13.55 -8.55
CA PRO A 115 -12.74 14.11 -8.59
C PRO A 115 -13.24 14.60 -7.23
N ASN A 116 -12.75 14.00 -6.15
CA ASN A 116 -13.16 14.28 -4.77
C ASN A 116 -12.27 15.35 -4.09
N GLY A 117 -11.30 15.93 -4.80
CA GLY A 117 -10.40 16.96 -4.28
C GLY A 117 -8.91 16.64 -4.42
N PRO A 118 -8.04 17.45 -3.79
CA PRO A 118 -6.60 17.23 -3.82
C PRO A 118 -6.22 15.94 -3.11
N ALA A 119 -5.24 15.23 -3.66
CA ALA A 119 -4.72 13.99 -3.11
C ALA A 119 -3.20 13.88 -3.38
N LEU A 120 -2.58 12.94 -2.71
CA LEU A 120 -1.21 12.51 -2.95
C LEU A 120 -1.22 11.13 -3.59
N ALA A 121 -0.58 10.99 -4.75
CA ALA A 121 -0.30 9.70 -5.37
C ALA A 121 1.07 9.21 -4.89
N LEU A 122 1.08 8.19 -4.05
CA LEU A 122 2.27 7.45 -3.65
C LEU A 122 2.51 6.33 -4.64
N ILE A 123 3.73 6.23 -5.14
CA ILE A 123 4.17 5.20 -6.09
C ILE A 123 5.25 4.39 -5.38
N CYS A 124 4.97 3.14 -5.08
CA CYS A 124 5.94 2.23 -4.45
C CYS A 124 6.52 1.31 -5.51
N VAL A 125 7.84 1.34 -5.64
CA VAL A 125 8.62 0.45 -6.51
C VAL A 125 9.34 -0.56 -5.60
N PRO A 126 8.94 -1.84 -5.58
CA PRO A 126 9.55 -2.84 -4.71
C PRO A 126 11.02 -3.08 -5.09
N LEU A 127 11.88 -3.26 -4.08
CA LEU A 127 13.25 -3.68 -4.27
C LEU A 127 13.32 -5.21 -4.18
N LEU A 128 13.56 -5.86 -5.31
CA LEU A 128 13.83 -7.29 -5.38
C LEU A 128 15.31 -7.50 -5.02
N TYR A 129 15.57 -8.13 -3.88
CA TYR A 129 16.89 -8.60 -3.48
C TYR A 129 16.89 -10.13 -3.46
#